data_AF-D1A5X0-F1
#
_entry.id   AF-D1A5X0-F1
#
_cell.length_a   1.000
_cell.length_b   1.000
_cell.length_c   1.000
_cell.angle_alpha   90.00
_cell.angle_beta   90.00
_cell.angle_gamma   90.00
#
_symmetry.space_group_name_H-M   'P 1'
#
loop_
_entity.id
_entity.type
_entity.pdbx_description
1 polymer ?
#
loop_
_entity_poly.entity_id
_entity_poly.type
_entity_poly.pdbx_seq_one_letter_code
_entity_poly.pdbx_strand_id
1 'polypeptide(L)'
;MPTYSGIGAYAAYLPAYALAGNSLEGAAPRRGGPIRSVAAFDEDAVTMAVEALRDLAARAPGGDRLVLATTSAPYDGKTSAGIVHAALGLAPGVAAVDLHGDRAGATALDLVMRTGALAAVSDMRTPRSGAPDELAHGDAAAAFAPGDGAAVVLAHAGQTVEVLDRWRLPGERHEHVWDERFTASVLVAAAKDAARRALADAGLESVDHVVVASPNARAAATLRRAFGGSGADAEVERLTGHTGAAHLGLLLAATLDAAEPGQTILALSAAEGADAFVLRVGDGVRAARAGRPVREQLAAREHLAYGRYLRWRGLLEVQGPARPAAPAPAAPPMYRRAAWKYRLEGAHCGSCGGITTPPGKACAACGDVAEQPRTVSLRDQVATVVSVTRDRLTTMPEAEVAIVVADVAVEGSRGGRLTAYATDVAPGAITVGMTMRPTFRRLWSTDAIHNYFWKLRPWKATNDD
;
A
#
# COMPACT_ATOMS: atom_id res chain seq x y z
N MET A 1 -11.13 -29.43 12.61
CA MET A 1 -10.54 -28.08 12.71
C MET A 1 -10.49 -27.50 11.31
N PRO A 2 -10.80 -26.20 11.09
CA PRO A 2 -10.60 -25.62 9.76
C PRO A 2 -9.13 -25.77 9.37
N THR A 3 -8.88 -26.27 8.17
CA THR A 3 -7.53 -26.47 7.62
C THR A 3 -7.00 -25.09 7.20
N TYR A 4 -6.08 -24.52 7.96
CA TYR A 4 -5.43 -23.27 7.57
C TYR A 4 -4.35 -23.54 6.52
N SER A 5 -4.32 -22.74 5.47
CA SER A 5 -3.39 -22.86 4.35
C SER A 5 -2.08 -22.09 4.55
N GLY A 6 -2.00 -21.15 5.51
CA GLY A 6 -0.80 -20.34 5.78
C GLY A 6 -0.73 -19.01 5.00
N ILE A 7 0.47 -18.42 4.97
CA ILE A 7 0.87 -17.34 4.06
C ILE A 7 1.88 -17.89 3.04
N GLY A 8 1.54 -17.87 1.76
CA GLY A 8 2.38 -18.38 0.68
C GLY A 8 3.39 -17.36 0.19
N ALA A 9 2.97 -16.11 0.07
CA ALA A 9 3.81 -15.00 -0.34
C ALA A 9 3.33 -13.68 0.29
N TYR A 10 4.24 -12.73 0.47
CA TYR A 10 3.96 -11.45 1.10
C TYR A 10 4.73 -10.30 0.46
N ALA A 11 4.20 -9.09 0.61
CA ALA A 11 4.84 -7.85 0.18
C ALA A 11 4.42 -6.69 1.09
N ALA A 12 5.23 -5.64 1.12
CA ALA A 12 4.91 -4.41 1.80
C ALA A 12 5.20 -3.22 0.90
N TYR A 13 4.43 -2.15 1.08
CA TYR A 13 4.61 -0.88 0.40
C TYR A 13 4.62 0.26 1.41
N LEU A 14 5.74 0.96 1.47
CA LEU A 14 5.87 2.24 2.15
C LEU A 14 5.97 3.36 1.12
N PRO A 15 5.17 4.42 1.27
CA PRO A 15 5.33 5.65 0.50
C PRO A 15 6.76 6.19 0.55
N ALA A 16 7.13 6.93 -0.50
CA ALA A 16 8.47 7.49 -0.65
C ALA A 16 8.80 8.63 0.34
N TYR A 17 7.83 9.09 1.14
CA TYR A 17 8.00 10.29 1.98
C TYR A 17 7.78 9.99 3.46
N ALA A 18 8.49 10.77 4.29
CA ALA A 18 8.43 10.67 5.73
C ALA A 18 8.38 12.06 6.39
N LEU A 19 7.50 12.24 7.36
CA LEU A 19 7.36 13.47 8.15
C LEU A 19 7.96 13.25 9.54
N ALA A 20 9.03 13.99 9.86
CA ALA A 20 9.75 13.87 11.12
C ALA A 20 9.41 14.98 12.14
N GLY A 21 8.61 15.97 11.74
CA GLY A 21 8.20 17.10 12.59
C GLY A 21 6.92 17.76 12.07
N ASN A 22 6.13 18.31 12.97
CA ASN A 22 4.84 18.96 12.68
C ASN A 22 4.83 20.45 13.05
N SER A 23 5.99 21.11 12.92
CA SER A 23 6.13 22.56 13.13
C SER A 23 6.15 23.30 11.80
N LEU A 24 5.33 24.36 11.68
CA LEU A 24 5.37 25.29 10.54
C LEU A 24 6.60 26.19 10.58
N GLU A 25 7.15 26.45 11.77
CA GLU A 25 8.30 27.32 11.99
C GLU A 25 9.65 26.61 11.72
N GLY A 26 9.61 25.34 11.31
CA GLY A 26 10.81 24.58 10.94
C GLY A 26 11.64 24.09 12.13
N ALA A 27 11.00 23.88 13.30
CA ALA A 27 11.69 23.29 14.45
C ALA A 27 12.34 21.95 14.08
N ALA A 28 13.59 21.76 14.53
CA ALA A 28 14.34 20.54 14.26
C ALA A 28 13.58 19.31 14.81
N PRO A 29 13.47 18.21 14.03
CA PRO A 29 12.89 16.97 14.49
C PRO A 29 13.53 16.48 15.80
N ARG A 30 12.71 15.94 16.71
CA ARG A 30 13.22 15.33 17.94
C ARG A 30 14.06 14.11 17.57
N ARG A 31 15.33 14.07 18.00
CA ARG A 31 16.19 12.89 17.81
C ARG A 31 15.55 11.66 18.45
N GLY A 32 15.44 10.57 17.69
CA GLY A 32 14.74 9.35 18.12
C GLY A 32 13.23 9.53 18.33
N GLY A 33 12.65 10.60 17.78
CA GLY A 33 11.22 10.84 17.76
C GLY A 33 10.47 9.93 16.79
N PRO A 34 9.13 9.91 16.87
CA PRO A 34 8.31 9.24 15.89
C PRO A 34 8.49 9.89 14.51
N ILE A 35 8.57 9.06 13.48
CA ILE A 35 8.57 9.46 12.08
C ILE A 35 7.33 8.87 11.45
N ARG A 36 6.55 9.75 10.83
CA ARG A 36 5.34 9.38 10.11
C ARG A 36 5.68 8.99 8.67
N SER A 37 5.22 7.84 8.22
CA SER A 37 5.17 7.49 6.80
C SER A 37 4.06 8.28 6.10
N VAL A 38 4.35 8.87 4.94
CA VAL A 38 3.43 9.80 4.26
C VAL A 38 3.22 9.40 2.80
N ALA A 39 2.00 9.01 2.46
CA ALA A 39 1.55 8.85 1.08
C ALA A 39 1.69 10.19 0.32
N ALA A 40 2.22 10.16 -0.90
CA ALA A 40 2.25 11.34 -1.76
C ALA A 40 0.83 11.86 -2.05
N PHE A 41 0.71 13.07 -2.59
CA PHE A 41 -0.61 13.67 -2.88
C PHE A 41 -1.44 12.89 -3.92
N ASP A 42 -0.75 12.11 -4.75
CA ASP A 42 -1.28 11.24 -5.80
C ASP A 42 -1.40 9.77 -5.35
N GLU A 43 -1.24 9.52 -4.05
CA GLU A 43 -1.44 8.22 -3.42
C GLU A 43 -2.68 8.24 -2.49
N ASP A 44 -3.28 7.06 -2.34
CA ASP A 44 -4.35 6.69 -1.44
C ASP A 44 -4.32 5.17 -1.17
N ALA A 45 -5.24 4.66 -0.35
CA ALA A 45 -5.30 3.24 0.01
C ALA A 45 -5.40 2.29 -1.21
N VAL A 46 -6.05 2.70 -2.29
CA VAL A 46 -6.17 1.89 -3.51
C VAL A 46 -4.85 1.82 -4.25
N THR A 47 -4.18 2.96 -4.43
CA THR A 47 -2.89 3.00 -5.13
C THR A 47 -1.79 2.23 -4.40
N MET A 48 -1.73 2.37 -3.07
CA MET A 48 -0.76 1.65 -2.25
C MET A 48 -1.05 0.14 -2.23
N ALA A 49 -2.32 -0.27 -2.19
CA ALA A 49 -2.71 -1.67 -2.33
C ALA A 49 -2.28 -2.27 -3.67
N VAL A 50 -2.43 -1.55 -4.78
CA VAL A 50 -1.96 -2.00 -6.10
C VAL A 50 -0.44 -2.18 -6.10
N GLU A 51 0.32 -1.24 -5.55
CA GLU A 51 1.78 -1.36 -5.48
C GLU A 51 2.24 -2.52 -4.58
N ALA A 52 1.53 -2.81 -3.48
CA ALA A 52 1.84 -3.97 -2.64
C ALA A 52 1.49 -5.31 -3.34
N LEU A 53 0.41 -5.36 -4.13
CA LEU A 53 -0.07 -6.60 -4.76
C LEU A 53 0.57 -6.93 -6.10
N ARG A 54 1.12 -5.95 -6.84
CA ARG A 54 1.50 -6.13 -8.24
C ARG A 54 2.48 -7.29 -8.48
N ASP A 55 3.49 -7.42 -7.63
CA ASP A 55 4.52 -8.45 -7.77
C ASP A 55 4.01 -9.82 -7.26
N LEU A 56 3.10 -9.82 -6.28
CA LEU A 56 2.45 -11.04 -5.78
C LEU A 56 1.49 -11.63 -6.81
N ALA A 57 0.59 -10.80 -7.35
CA ALA A 57 -0.41 -11.22 -8.33
C ALA A 57 0.22 -11.75 -9.63
N ALA A 58 1.42 -11.28 -9.98
CA ALA A 58 2.19 -11.80 -11.11
C ALA A 58 2.77 -13.19 -10.86
N ARG A 59 3.18 -13.50 -9.62
CA ARG A 59 3.83 -14.76 -9.23
C ARG A 59 2.85 -15.85 -8.81
N ALA A 60 1.75 -15.46 -8.18
CA ALA A 60 0.73 -16.35 -7.66
C ALA A 60 -0.64 -15.73 -7.93
N PRO A 61 -1.35 -16.13 -9.00
CA PRO A 61 -2.76 -15.80 -9.18
C PRO A 61 -3.58 -16.61 -8.17
N GLY A 62 -3.42 -16.30 -6.88
CA GLY A 62 -4.03 -17.02 -5.78
C GLY A 62 -5.45 -16.54 -5.52
N GLY A 63 -6.37 -17.50 -5.41
CA GLY A 63 -7.69 -17.33 -4.84
C GLY A 63 -8.78 -16.87 -5.80
N ASP A 64 -10.01 -17.30 -5.52
CA ASP A 64 -11.21 -16.83 -6.20
C ASP A 64 -11.65 -15.43 -5.73
N ARG A 65 -10.86 -14.80 -4.84
CA ARG A 65 -11.23 -13.58 -4.12
C ARG A 65 -10.02 -12.67 -3.88
N LEU A 66 -10.23 -11.38 -4.14
CA LEU A 66 -9.38 -10.27 -3.73
C LEU A 66 -10.07 -9.50 -2.58
N VAL A 67 -9.38 -9.36 -1.46
CA VAL A 67 -9.82 -8.58 -0.30
C VAL A 67 -8.99 -7.30 -0.19
N LEU A 68 -9.65 -6.14 -0.11
CA LEU A 68 -9.03 -4.87 0.26
C LEU A 68 -9.53 -4.46 1.64
N ALA A 69 -8.65 -4.48 2.64
CA ALA A 69 -8.96 -3.96 3.97
C ALA A 69 -8.40 -2.55 4.14
N THR A 70 -9.27 -1.60 4.45
CA THR A 70 -8.92 -0.19 4.63
C THR A 70 -9.93 0.53 5.50
N THR A 71 -9.49 1.50 6.30
CA THR A 71 -10.42 2.44 6.95
C THR A 71 -10.63 3.70 6.13
N SER A 72 -9.80 3.98 5.13
CA SER A 72 -9.75 5.23 4.35
C SER A 72 -10.06 5.03 2.87
N ALA A 73 -11.12 4.28 2.56
CA ALA A 73 -11.54 4.07 1.18
C ALA A 73 -11.83 5.41 0.48
N PRO A 74 -11.48 5.55 -0.82
CA PRO A 74 -11.77 6.77 -1.58
C PRO A 74 -13.27 6.98 -1.84
N TYR A 75 -14.08 5.93 -1.72
CA TYR A 75 -15.52 5.98 -1.89
C TYR A 75 -16.22 5.12 -0.84
N ASP A 76 -17.30 5.65 -0.25
CA ASP A 76 -18.14 4.88 0.69
C ASP A 76 -19.08 3.90 -0.04
N GLY A 77 -19.66 4.31 -1.17
CA GLY A 77 -20.65 3.52 -1.90
C GLY A 77 -20.09 2.65 -3.03
N LYS A 78 -18.86 2.92 -3.48
CA LYS A 78 -18.23 2.20 -4.58
C LYS A 78 -17.19 1.23 -4.03
N THR A 79 -17.28 -0.03 -4.45
CA THR A 79 -16.26 -1.04 -4.15
C THR A 79 -14.90 -0.63 -4.69
N SER A 80 -13.97 -0.38 -3.77
CA SER A 80 -12.60 0.09 -4.01
C SER A 80 -11.70 -1.06 -4.46
N ALA A 81 -11.89 -2.27 -3.94
CA ALA A 81 -11.26 -3.50 -4.42
C ALA A 81 -11.47 -3.73 -5.92
N GLY A 82 -12.57 -3.25 -6.51
CA GLY A 82 -12.81 -3.33 -7.95
C GLY A 82 -11.81 -2.50 -8.78
N ILE A 83 -11.24 -1.43 -8.23
CA ILE A 83 -10.19 -0.64 -8.87
C ILE A 83 -8.87 -1.42 -8.82
N VAL A 84 -8.56 -2.03 -7.67
CA VAL A 84 -7.36 -2.86 -7.47
C VAL A 84 -7.41 -4.08 -8.41
N HIS A 85 -8.55 -4.78 -8.46
CA HIS A 85 -8.82 -5.89 -9.39
C HIS A 85 -8.53 -5.50 -10.85
N ALA A 86 -9.09 -4.36 -11.29
CA ALA A 86 -8.90 -3.87 -12.64
C ALA A 86 -7.43 -3.50 -12.93
N ALA A 87 -6.71 -2.90 -11.97
CA ALA A 87 -5.32 -2.49 -12.14
C ALA A 87 -4.35 -3.69 -12.20
N LEU A 88 -4.62 -4.70 -11.38
CA LEU A 88 -3.89 -5.97 -11.39
C LEU A 88 -4.26 -6.88 -12.56
N GLY A 89 -5.37 -6.59 -13.24
CA GLY A 89 -5.83 -7.36 -14.39
C GLY A 89 -6.21 -8.80 -14.04
N LEU A 90 -6.82 -8.97 -12.87
CA LEU A 90 -7.30 -10.26 -12.41
C LEU A 90 -8.43 -10.78 -13.31
N ALA A 91 -8.62 -12.10 -13.32
CA ALA A 91 -9.68 -12.71 -14.10
C ALA A 91 -11.07 -12.19 -13.66
N PRO A 92 -12.04 -12.04 -14.58
CA PRO A 92 -13.38 -11.53 -14.24
C PRO A 92 -14.13 -12.31 -13.16
N GLY A 93 -13.82 -13.61 -13.00
CA GLY A 93 -14.43 -14.46 -11.98
C GLY A 93 -13.89 -14.26 -10.56
N VAL A 94 -12.79 -13.51 -10.39
CA VAL A 94 -12.23 -13.21 -9.06
C VAL A 94 -13.11 -12.15 -8.39
N ALA A 95 -13.76 -12.52 -7.28
CA ALA A 95 -14.59 -11.59 -6.53
C ALA A 95 -13.72 -10.53 -5.84
N ALA A 96 -14.11 -9.25 -5.91
CA ALA A 96 -13.39 -8.17 -5.22
C ALA A 96 -14.26 -7.65 -4.06
N VAL A 97 -13.70 -7.64 -2.85
CA VAL A 97 -14.43 -7.31 -1.62
C VAL A 97 -13.66 -6.29 -0.80
N ASP A 98 -14.36 -5.31 -0.24
CA ASP A 98 -13.79 -4.37 0.72
C ASP A 98 -14.11 -4.81 2.16
N LEU A 99 -13.15 -4.63 3.06
CA LEU A 99 -13.33 -4.71 4.51
C LEU A 99 -13.00 -3.36 5.14
N HIS A 100 -13.85 -2.92 6.07
CA HIS A 100 -13.73 -1.64 6.77
C HIS A 100 -13.75 -1.84 8.29
N GLY A 101 -13.30 -0.81 9.01
CA GLY A 101 -13.19 -0.81 10.48
C GLY A 101 -11.81 -1.20 10.98
N ASP A 102 -11.54 -0.96 12.26
CA ASP A 102 -10.20 -1.08 12.85
C ASP A 102 -9.69 -2.54 12.91
N ARG A 103 -10.60 -3.51 12.83
CA ARG A 103 -10.29 -4.95 12.76
C ARG A 103 -10.10 -5.49 11.35
N ALA A 104 -10.36 -4.69 10.32
CA ALA A 104 -10.35 -5.15 8.92
C ALA A 104 -8.99 -5.75 8.52
N GLY A 105 -7.88 -5.20 9.03
CA GLY A 105 -6.53 -5.68 8.75
C GLY A 105 -6.29 -7.12 9.21
N ALA A 106 -6.60 -7.41 10.47
CA ALA A 106 -6.47 -8.77 11.03
C ALA A 106 -7.47 -9.75 10.40
N THR A 107 -8.69 -9.28 10.13
CA THR A 107 -9.72 -10.07 9.45
C THR A 107 -9.28 -10.48 8.04
N ALA A 108 -8.66 -9.56 7.29
CA ALA A 108 -8.13 -9.87 5.96
C ALA A 108 -7.03 -10.93 6.02
N LEU A 109 -6.14 -10.88 7.01
CA LEU A 109 -5.09 -11.88 7.22
C LEU A 109 -5.68 -13.26 7.57
N ASP A 110 -6.69 -13.31 8.43
CA ASP A 110 -7.42 -14.54 8.75
C ASP A 110 -8.09 -15.15 7.51
N LEU A 111 -8.69 -14.32 6.64
CA LEU A 111 -9.28 -14.77 5.38
C LEU A 111 -8.26 -15.34 4.40
N VAL A 112 -7.07 -14.74 4.29
CA VAL A 112 -5.96 -15.29 3.49
C VAL A 112 -5.66 -16.71 3.96
N MET A 113 -5.46 -16.88 5.26
CA MET A 113 -5.03 -18.13 5.85
C MET A 113 -6.13 -19.21 5.80
N ARG A 114 -7.40 -18.86 5.98
CA ARG A 114 -8.51 -19.83 6.04
C ARG A 114 -9.17 -20.16 4.71
N THR A 115 -9.26 -19.17 3.81
CA THR A 115 -10.11 -19.26 2.62
C THR A 115 -9.33 -19.26 1.32
N GLY A 116 -8.01 -19.01 1.38
CA GLY A 116 -7.20 -18.89 0.17
C GLY A 116 -7.39 -17.55 -0.55
N ALA A 117 -7.84 -16.50 0.13
CA ALA A 117 -8.02 -15.18 -0.48
C ALA A 117 -6.67 -14.49 -0.72
N LEU A 118 -6.57 -13.71 -1.81
CA LEU A 118 -5.52 -12.70 -1.96
C LEU A 118 -5.97 -11.44 -1.21
N ALA A 119 -5.12 -10.86 -0.37
CA ALA A 119 -5.47 -9.65 0.37
C ALA A 119 -4.44 -8.54 0.26
N ALA A 120 -4.92 -7.30 0.20
CA ALA A 120 -4.16 -6.12 0.58
C ALA A 120 -4.80 -5.46 1.81
N VAL A 121 -3.96 -5.11 2.76
CA VAL A 121 -4.30 -4.23 3.89
C VAL A 121 -3.63 -2.88 3.61
N SER A 122 -4.40 -1.81 3.46
CA SER A 122 -3.85 -0.51 3.07
C SER A 122 -4.60 0.64 3.73
N ASP A 123 -3.86 1.62 4.25
CA ASP A 123 -4.49 2.78 4.88
C ASP A 123 -3.68 4.05 4.70
N MET A 124 -4.39 5.17 4.57
CA MET A 124 -3.86 6.52 4.64
C MET A 124 -4.59 7.27 5.77
N ARG A 125 -3.85 7.64 6.81
CA ARG A 125 -4.42 8.25 8.01
C ARG A 125 -4.37 9.76 7.91
N THR A 126 -5.39 10.45 8.38
CA THR A 126 -5.43 11.92 8.42
C THR A 126 -5.81 12.40 9.81
N PRO A 127 -4.94 12.26 10.83
CA PRO A 127 -5.17 12.89 12.13
C PRO A 127 -5.24 14.41 11.98
N ARG A 128 -5.77 15.10 13.01
CA ARG A 128 -5.82 16.57 13.01
C ARG A 128 -4.42 17.15 13.06
N SER A 129 -4.20 18.24 12.33
CA SER A 129 -2.97 19.02 12.36
C SER A 129 -2.64 19.44 13.80
N GLY A 130 -1.41 19.18 14.26
CA GLY A 130 -0.97 19.51 15.61
C GLY A 130 -1.52 18.61 16.72
N ALA A 131 -2.25 17.53 16.39
CA ALA A 131 -2.66 16.55 17.39
C ALA A 131 -1.42 15.92 18.08
N PRO A 132 -1.48 15.60 19.39
CA PRO A 132 -0.34 15.04 20.11
C PRO A 132 0.24 13.76 19.50
N ASP A 133 -0.60 12.98 18.80
CA ASP A 133 -0.27 11.72 18.15
C ASP A 133 -0.17 11.84 16.62
N GLU A 134 -0.14 13.04 16.04
CA GLU A 134 -0.12 13.24 14.58
C GLU A 134 1.06 12.53 13.89
N LEU A 135 2.25 12.62 14.49
CA LEU A 135 3.47 11.96 14.03
C LEU A 135 3.51 10.46 14.37
N ALA A 136 2.64 10.00 15.28
CA ALA A 136 2.55 8.60 15.67
C ALA A 136 1.64 7.77 14.75
N HIS A 137 1.10 8.39 13.69
CA HIS A 137 0.32 7.75 12.64
C HIS A 137 1.11 7.73 11.34
N GLY A 138 0.74 6.85 10.42
CA GLY A 138 1.31 6.89 9.07
C GLY A 138 0.48 6.15 8.04
N ASP A 139 1.06 6.06 6.85
CA ASP A 139 0.43 5.51 5.66
C ASP A 139 1.28 4.36 5.12
N ALA A 140 0.63 3.24 4.78
CA ALA A 140 1.29 2.06 4.21
C ALA A 140 0.30 1.10 3.56
N ALA A 141 0.84 0.09 2.88
CA ALA A 141 0.13 -1.12 2.54
C ALA A 141 0.98 -2.37 2.80
N ALA A 142 0.32 -3.51 3.00
CA ALA A 142 0.91 -4.83 2.93
C ALA A 142 -0.03 -5.77 2.18
N ALA A 143 0.51 -6.80 1.57
CA ALA A 143 -0.24 -7.75 0.78
C ALA A 143 0.20 -9.19 1.06
N PHE A 144 -0.75 -10.11 0.97
CA PHE A 144 -0.56 -11.52 1.33
C PHE A 144 -1.32 -12.42 0.36
N ALA A 145 -0.64 -13.47 -0.10
CA ALA A 145 -1.22 -14.56 -0.86
C ALA A 145 -1.24 -15.84 -0.02
N PRO A 146 -2.21 -16.74 -0.23
CA PRO A 146 -2.32 -17.99 0.55
C PRO A 146 -1.24 -19.01 0.16
N GLY A 147 -0.99 -19.98 1.03
CA GLY A 147 0.02 -21.03 0.86
C GLY A 147 0.94 -21.12 2.09
N ASP A 148 2.03 -21.87 2.04
CA ASP A 148 2.90 -22.13 3.20
C ASP A 148 4.34 -21.60 3.04
N GLY A 149 4.65 -21.00 1.89
CA GLY A 149 5.99 -20.53 1.55
C GLY A 149 6.58 -19.53 2.54
N ALA A 150 5.79 -18.54 3.00
CA ALA A 150 6.24 -17.54 3.97
C ALA A 150 6.05 -17.99 5.41
N ALA A 151 4.87 -18.51 5.74
CA ALA A 151 4.55 -18.96 7.08
C ALA A 151 3.37 -19.95 7.11
N VAL A 152 3.40 -20.87 8.07
CA VAL A 152 2.29 -21.79 8.39
C VAL A 152 1.60 -21.33 9.67
N VAL A 153 0.27 -21.42 9.71
CA VAL A 153 -0.50 -21.11 10.93
C VAL A 153 -0.46 -22.31 11.87
N LEU A 154 0.04 -22.10 13.09
CA LEU A 154 0.01 -23.09 14.16
C LEU A 154 -1.30 -22.99 14.97
N ALA A 155 -1.72 -21.77 15.27
CA ALA A 155 -2.97 -21.51 15.99
C ALA A 155 -3.48 -20.09 15.74
N HIS A 156 -4.77 -19.91 15.97
CA HIS A 156 -5.41 -18.60 15.97
C HIS A 156 -6.50 -18.54 17.05
N ALA A 157 -6.52 -17.44 17.81
CA ALA A 157 -7.60 -17.14 18.74
C ALA A 157 -7.95 -15.66 18.67
N GLY A 158 -9.24 -15.36 18.74
CA GLY A 158 -9.75 -13.98 18.77
C GLY A 158 -10.73 -13.76 19.92
N GLN A 159 -10.98 -12.49 20.20
CA GLN A 159 -12.00 -12.02 21.14
C GLN A 159 -12.53 -10.68 20.62
N THR A 160 -13.84 -10.57 20.42
CA THR A 160 -14.48 -9.29 20.10
C THR A 160 -14.86 -8.57 21.39
N VAL A 161 -14.57 -7.27 21.45
CA VAL A 161 -15.00 -6.40 22.55
C VAL A 161 -15.57 -5.12 21.95
N GLU A 162 -16.82 -4.81 22.27
CA GLU A 162 -17.39 -3.51 21.93
C GLU A 162 -16.77 -2.46 22.87
N VAL A 163 -15.95 -1.58 22.31
CA VAL A 163 -15.33 -0.46 23.00
C VAL A 163 -15.06 0.65 22.00
N LEU A 164 -15.50 1.86 22.32
CA LEU A 164 -15.25 3.03 21.50
C LEU A 164 -13.87 3.60 21.81
N ASP A 165 -12.83 3.18 21.07
CA ASP A 165 -11.46 3.69 21.21
C ASP A 165 -11.18 4.85 20.24
N ARG A 166 -11.30 4.56 18.94
CA ARG A 166 -11.21 5.54 17.86
C ARG A 166 -12.41 5.36 16.95
N TRP A 167 -12.95 6.45 16.44
CA TRP A 167 -14.10 6.40 15.53
C TRP A 167 -14.09 7.57 14.55
N ARG A 168 -14.77 7.39 13.42
CA ARG A 168 -14.94 8.41 12.40
C ARG A 168 -16.31 8.28 11.77
N LEU A 169 -17.08 9.36 11.77
CA LEU A 169 -18.39 9.36 11.12
C LEU A 169 -18.25 9.45 9.59
N PRO A 170 -19.22 8.94 8.81
CA PRO A 170 -19.23 9.12 7.36
C PRO A 170 -19.08 10.60 6.98
N GLY A 171 -18.17 10.88 6.03
CA GLY A 171 -17.85 12.24 5.58
C GLY A 171 -16.87 13.03 6.46
N GLU A 172 -16.54 12.56 7.67
CA GLU A 172 -15.49 13.18 8.48
C GLU A 172 -14.11 12.84 7.93
N ARG A 173 -13.20 13.81 7.96
CA ARG A 173 -11.80 13.63 7.55
C ARG A 173 -10.94 13.04 8.67
N HIS A 174 -11.22 13.44 9.90
CA HIS A 174 -10.40 13.13 11.07
C HIS A 174 -11.15 12.17 11.97
N GLU A 175 -10.41 11.23 12.55
CA GLU A 175 -10.93 10.39 13.62
C GLU A 175 -11.03 11.20 14.91
N HIS A 176 -11.93 10.73 15.77
CA HIS A 176 -12.02 11.06 17.17
C HIS A 176 -11.37 9.95 17.99
N VAL A 177 -10.91 10.30 19.19
CA VAL A 177 -10.18 9.39 20.08
C VAL A 177 -10.75 9.55 21.49
N TRP A 178 -11.01 8.44 22.17
CA TRP A 178 -11.43 8.44 23.57
C TRP A 178 -10.24 8.52 24.53
N ASP A 179 -10.47 8.43 25.84
CA ASP A 179 -9.40 8.31 26.83
C ASP A 179 -8.57 7.03 26.63
N GLU A 180 -7.34 7.20 26.17
CA GLU A 180 -6.42 6.11 25.85
C GLU A 180 -6.01 5.28 27.08
N ARG A 181 -6.18 5.78 28.31
CA ARG A 181 -5.84 5.02 29.52
C ARG A 181 -6.91 3.96 29.79
N PHE A 182 -8.18 4.35 29.67
CA PHE A 182 -9.32 3.44 29.75
C PHE A 182 -9.22 2.35 28.68
N THR A 183 -9.12 2.74 27.40
CA THR A 183 -9.17 1.79 26.27
C THR A 183 -7.96 0.86 26.27
N ALA A 184 -6.79 1.34 26.70
CA ALA A 184 -5.60 0.49 26.84
C ALA A 184 -5.83 -0.70 27.78
N SER A 185 -6.54 -0.50 28.90
CA SER A 185 -6.80 -1.59 29.85
C SER A 185 -7.68 -2.69 29.25
N VAL A 186 -8.70 -2.29 28.48
CA VAL A 186 -9.64 -3.19 27.80
C VAL A 186 -8.91 -3.99 26.71
N LEU A 187 -8.17 -3.30 25.83
CA LEU A 187 -7.44 -3.92 24.73
C LEU A 187 -6.33 -4.86 25.24
N VAL A 188 -5.59 -4.48 26.29
CA VAL A 188 -4.56 -5.34 26.88
C VAL A 188 -5.16 -6.61 27.48
N ALA A 189 -6.32 -6.53 28.13
CA ALA A 189 -6.98 -7.69 28.70
C ALA A 189 -7.40 -8.68 27.60
N ALA A 190 -8.08 -8.18 26.56
CA ALA A 190 -8.54 -9.00 25.44
C ALA A 190 -7.37 -9.65 24.67
N ALA A 191 -6.33 -8.87 24.36
CA ALA A 191 -5.16 -9.38 23.63
C ALA A 191 -4.35 -10.39 24.45
N LYS A 192 -4.27 -10.23 25.78
CA LYS A 192 -3.61 -11.24 26.63
C LYS A 192 -4.37 -12.56 26.65
N ASP A 193 -5.70 -12.52 26.71
CA ASP A 193 -6.53 -13.72 26.65
C ASP A 193 -6.36 -14.44 25.31
N ALA A 194 -6.55 -13.71 24.20
CA ALA A 194 -6.41 -14.25 22.85
C ALA A 194 -5.01 -14.85 22.61
N ALA A 195 -3.94 -14.13 22.98
CA ALA A 195 -2.57 -14.61 22.83
C ALA A 195 -2.31 -15.90 23.61
N ARG A 196 -2.77 -15.98 24.88
CA ARG A 196 -2.56 -17.17 25.71
C ARG A 196 -3.31 -18.39 25.17
N ARG A 197 -4.54 -18.20 24.69
CA ARG A 197 -5.29 -19.28 24.02
C ARG A 197 -4.58 -19.75 22.76
N ALA A 198 -4.15 -18.83 21.90
CA ALA A 198 -3.43 -19.19 20.67
C ALA A 198 -2.10 -19.91 20.96
N LEU A 199 -1.33 -19.45 21.95
CA LEU A 199 -0.07 -20.11 22.37
C LEU A 199 -0.32 -21.51 22.94
N ALA A 200 -1.33 -21.66 23.80
CA ALA A 200 -1.72 -22.95 24.34
C ALA A 200 -2.18 -23.93 23.26
N ASP A 201 -3.01 -23.48 22.32
CA ASP A 201 -3.47 -24.27 21.18
C ASP A 201 -2.32 -24.67 20.24
N ALA A 202 -1.29 -23.83 20.11
CA ALA A 202 -0.06 -24.14 19.38
C ALA A 202 0.92 -25.04 20.16
N GLY A 203 0.67 -25.30 21.44
CA GLY A 203 1.57 -26.03 22.32
C GLY A 203 2.88 -25.30 22.62
N LEU A 204 2.85 -23.96 22.67
CA LEU A 204 4.02 -23.11 22.88
C LEU A 204 3.88 -22.28 24.16
N GLU A 205 4.98 -22.11 24.90
CA GLU A 205 5.05 -21.19 26.04
C GLU A 205 5.61 -19.81 25.66
N SER A 206 6.43 -19.77 24.61
CA SER A 206 7.07 -18.57 24.08
C SER A 206 7.24 -18.67 22.57
N VAL A 207 7.61 -17.57 21.94
CA VAL A 207 7.89 -17.46 20.50
C VAL A 207 9.18 -16.68 20.26
N ASP A 208 9.76 -16.83 19.08
CA ASP A 208 10.99 -16.13 18.69
C ASP A 208 10.75 -14.64 18.38
N HIS A 209 9.59 -14.33 17.80
CA HIS A 209 9.21 -12.97 17.42
C HIS A 209 7.82 -12.59 17.92
N VAL A 210 7.67 -11.34 18.35
CA VAL A 210 6.38 -10.75 18.74
C VAL A 210 6.11 -9.52 17.90
N VAL A 211 4.95 -9.52 17.25
CA VAL A 211 4.43 -8.41 16.45
C VAL A 211 3.15 -7.92 17.11
N VAL A 212 3.10 -6.65 17.48
CA VAL A 212 1.91 -6.06 18.10
C VAL A 212 1.42 -4.86 17.30
N ALA A 213 0.18 -4.93 16.85
CA ALA A 213 -0.54 -3.85 16.23
C ALA A 213 -1.70 -3.39 17.12
N SER A 214 -1.71 -2.11 17.48
CA SER A 214 -2.78 -1.48 18.25
C SER A 214 -2.84 0.01 17.93
N PRO A 215 -4.03 0.59 17.73
CA PRO A 215 -4.20 2.04 17.59
C PRO A 215 -3.85 2.78 18.91
N ASN A 216 -3.86 2.07 20.03
CA ASN A 216 -3.44 2.57 21.33
C ASN A 216 -1.98 2.19 21.62
N ALA A 217 -1.09 3.18 21.63
CA ALA A 217 0.35 2.98 21.82
C ALA A 217 0.70 2.39 23.21
N ARG A 218 -0.08 2.73 24.25
CA ARG A 218 0.11 2.19 25.61
C ARG A 218 -0.22 0.71 25.67
N ALA A 219 -1.29 0.28 24.99
CA ALA A 219 -1.62 -1.13 24.85
C ALA A 219 -0.52 -1.87 24.10
N ALA A 220 -0.07 -1.33 22.96
CA ALA A 220 1.02 -1.92 22.17
C ALA A 220 2.29 -2.15 23.00
N ALA A 221 2.77 -1.12 23.70
CA ALA A 221 3.95 -1.21 24.56
C ALA A 221 3.79 -2.19 25.74
N THR A 222 2.57 -2.35 26.25
CA THR A 222 2.28 -3.29 27.35
C THR A 222 2.27 -4.74 26.85
N LEU A 223 1.69 -4.98 25.68
CA LEU A 223 1.61 -6.31 25.07
C LEU A 223 2.99 -6.79 24.61
N ARG A 224 3.79 -5.93 23.97
CA ARG A 224 5.18 -6.26 23.60
C ARG A 224 5.99 -6.76 24.80
N ARG A 225 5.93 -6.04 25.92
CA ARG A 225 6.61 -6.44 27.16
C ARG A 225 6.06 -7.73 27.75
N ALA A 226 4.73 -7.92 27.70
CA ALA A 226 4.08 -9.09 28.29
C ALA A 226 4.46 -10.40 27.58
N PHE A 227 4.80 -10.35 26.30
CA PHE A 227 5.12 -11.53 25.48
C PHE A 227 6.60 -11.62 25.08
N GLY A 228 7.48 -10.77 25.65
CA GLY A 228 8.93 -10.86 25.42
C GLY A 228 9.41 -10.30 24.08
N GLY A 229 8.70 -9.33 23.50
CA GLY A 229 9.08 -8.72 22.24
C GLY A 229 10.45 -8.03 22.28
N SER A 230 11.26 -8.24 21.24
CA SER A 230 12.62 -7.68 21.09
C SER A 230 12.65 -6.17 20.86
N GLY A 231 11.50 -5.57 20.53
CA GLY A 231 11.38 -4.16 20.14
C GLY A 231 11.65 -3.88 18.67
N ALA A 232 11.92 -4.91 17.85
CA ALA A 232 12.12 -4.75 16.41
C ALA A 232 10.86 -4.21 15.71
N ASP A 233 9.66 -4.69 16.09
CA ASP A 233 8.39 -4.18 15.56
C ASP A 233 8.12 -2.73 16.01
N ALA A 234 8.43 -2.41 17.27
CA ALA A 234 8.33 -1.05 17.81
C ALA A 234 9.28 -0.06 17.13
N GLU A 235 10.45 -0.51 16.67
CA GLU A 235 11.34 0.31 15.85
C GLU A 235 10.71 0.64 14.49
N VAL A 236 10.11 -0.34 13.82
CA VAL A 236 9.39 -0.11 12.56
C VAL A 236 8.24 0.86 12.79
N GLU A 237 7.39 0.62 13.81
CA GLU A 237 6.28 1.50 14.19
C GLU A 237 6.76 2.92 14.52
N ARG A 238 7.90 3.09 15.21
CA ARG A 238 8.47 4.42 15.48
C ARG A 238 8.88 5.13 14.18
N LEU A 239 9.32 4.38 13.17
CA LEU A 239 9.78 4.93 11.89
C LEU A 239 8.65 5.09 10.85
N THR A 240 7.46 4.55 11.10
CA THR A 240 6.32 4.65 10.19
C THR A 240 5.10 5.35 10.78
N GLY A 241 4.97 5.36 12.11
CA GLY A 241 3.70 5.54 12.79
C GLY A 241 2.81 4.31 12.67
N HIS A 242 1.65 4.36 13.33
CA HIS A 242 0.58 3.39 13.23
C HIS A 242 -0.18 3.56 11.91
N THR A 243 -0.14 2.53 11.05
CA THR A 243 -0.62 2.61 9.66
C THR A 243 -2.04 2.08 9.45
N GLY A 244 -2.90 2.22 10.47
CA GLY A 244 -4.31 1.78 10.40
C GLY A 244 -4.46 0.30 10.09
N ALA A 245 -5.37 -0.05 9.17
CA ALA A 245 -5.61 -1.44 8.77
C ALA A 245 -4.34 -2.16 8.28
N ALA A 246 -3.37 -1.44 7.70
CA ALA A 246 -2.12 -2.01 7.22
C ALA A 246 -1.13 -2.37 8.34
N HIS A 247 -1.34 -1.90 9.57
CA HIS A 247 -0.31 -1.90 10.61
C HIS A 247 0.19 -3.29 10.99
N LEU A 248 -0.73 -4.24 11.24
CA LEU A 248 -0.35 -5.62 11.53
C LEU A 248 0.42 -6.24 10.35
N GLY A 249 -0.08 -6.03 9.12
CA GLY A 249 0.52 -6.58 7.92
C GLY A 249 1.92 -6.03 7.65
N LEU A 250 2.12 -4.72 7.84
CA LEU A 250 3.42 -4.07 7.68
C LEU A 250 4.45 -4.61 8.69
N LEU A 251 4.07 -4.69 9.97
CA LEU A 251 4.97 -5.21 11.00
C LEU A 251 5.28 -6.70 10.77
N LEU A 252 4.28 -7.49 10.38
CA LEU A 252 4.48 -8.90 10.04
C LEU A 252 5.42 -9.08 8.85
N ALA A 253 5.25 -8.30 7.78
CA ALA A 253 6.15 -8.33 6.62
C ALA A 253 7.60 -7.97 7.01
N ALA A 254 7.77 -6.94 7.85
CA ALA A 254 9.09 -6.55 8.36
C ALA A 254 9.74 -7.64 9.22
N THR A 255 8.96 -8.40 9.99
CA THR A 255 9.44 -9.56 10.74
C THR A 255 9.83 -10.71 9.82
N LEU A 256 9.01 -11.03 8.82
CA LEU A 256 9.28 -12.10 7.83
C LEU A 256 10.54 -11.81 7.00
N ASP A 257 10.82 -10.53 6.70
CA ASP A 257 12.05 -10.12 6.01
C ASP A 257 13.33 -10.55 6.73
N ALA A 258 13.29 -10.61 8.07
CA ALA A 258 14.45 -10.88 8.92
C ALA A 258 14.43 -12.29 9.54
N ALA A 259 13.26 -12.87 9.79
CA ALA A 259 13.11 -14.15 10.48
C ALA A 259 13.69 -15.32 9.67
N GLU A 260 14.20 -16.33 10.35
CA GLU A 260 14.75 -17.55 9.75
C GLU A 260 13.69 -18.66 9.68
N PRO A 261 13.79 -19.59 8.72
CA PRO A 261 12.93 -20.78 8.66
C PRO A 261 12.79 -21.50 10.00
N GLY A 262 11.58 -21.95 10.30
CA GLY A 262 11.27 -22.69 11.53
C GLY A 262 11.04 -21.82 12.77
N GLN A 263 11.47 -20.55 12.77
CA GLN A 263 11.18 -19.62 13.87
C GLN A 263 9.68 -19.36 14.01
N THR A 264 9.26 -18.99 15.20
CA THR A 264 7.86 -18.77 15.57
C THR A 264 7.55 -17.29 15.76
N ILE A 265 6.35 -16.88 15.35
CA ILE A 265 5.89 -15.50 15.42
C ILE A 265 4.53 -15.47 16.12
N LEU A 266 4.40 -14.64 17.16
CA LEU A 266 3.11 -14.22 17.70
C LEU A 266 2.74 -12.87 17.09
N ALA A 267 1.74 -12.85 16.22
CA ALA A 267 1.19 -11.64 15.62
C ALA A 267 -0.14 -11.28 16.30
N LEU A 268 -0.19 -10.11 16.94
CA LEU A 268 -1.34 -9.62 17.71
C LEU A 268 -1.90 -8.35 17.10
N SER A 269 -3.20 -8.36 16.81
CA SER A 269 -3.99 -7.14 16.64
C SER A 269 -4.81 -6.91 17.91
N ALA A 270 -4.73 -5.72 18.49
CA ALA A 270 -5.56 -5.29 19.60
C ALA A 270 -6.33 -4.03 19.19
N ALA A 271 -7.51 -4.22 18.60
CA ALA A 271 -8.43 -3.18 18.17
C ALA A 271 -9.86 -3.73 18.33
N GLU A 272 -10.73 -3.04 19.07
CA GLU A 272 -12.12 -3.49 19.36
C GLU A 272 -12.20 -4.97 19.81
N GLY A 273 -11.30 -5.33 20.72
CA GLY A 273 -11.00 -6.70 21.09
C GLY A 273 -9.57 -7.07 20.71
N ALA A 274 -9.37 -8.30 20.25
CA ALA A 274 -8.08 -8.78 19.77
C ALA A 274 -8.17 -10.00 18.85
N ASP A 275 -7.17 -10.14 17.99
CA ASP A 275 -6.89 -11.32 17.18
C ASP A 275 -5.42 -11.71 17.35
N ALA A 276 -5.17 -12.99 17.62
CA ALA A 276 -3.84 -13.55 17.87
C ALA A 276 -3.55 -14.69 16.89
N PHE A 277 -2.48 -14.57 16.12
CA PHE A 277 -1.99 -15.58 15.21
C PHE A 277 -0.63 -16.10 15.71
N VAL A 278 -0.50 -17.41 15.85
CA VAL A 278 0.79 -18.06 16.09
C VAL A 278 1.22 -18.71 14.79
N LEU A 279 2.35 -18.26 14.25
CA LEU A 279 2.86 -18.65 12.95
C LEU A 279 4.21 -19.34 13.11
N ARG A 280 4.51 -20.28 12.21
CA ARG A 280 5.87 -20.81 11.99
C ARG A 280 6.37 -20.31 10.65
N VAL A 281 7.55 -19.72 10.63
CA VAL A 281 8.20 -19.24 9.40
C VAL A 281 8.50 -20.42 8.48
N GLY A 282 8.07 -20.31 7.22
CA GLY A 282 8.25 -21.34 6.21
C GLY A 282 9.67 -21.37 5.65
N ASP A 283 10.07 -22.53 5.14
CA ASP A 283 11.39 -22.73 4.51
C ASP A 283 11.59 -21.83 3.29
N GLY A 284 10.50 -21.46 2.61
CA GLY A 284 10.49 -20.60 1.44
C GLY A 284 10.46 -19.09 1.72
N VAL A 285 10.57 -18.64 2.98
CA VAL A 285 10.26 -17.24 3.37
C VAL A 285 11.01 -16.19 2.54
N ARG A 286 12.25 -16.46 2.14
CA ARG A 286 13.04 -15.54 1.30
C ARG A 286 12.53 -15.45 -0.14
N ALA A 287 12.13 -16.57 -0.73
CA ALA A 287 11.54 -16.62 -2.08
C ALA A 287 10.08 -16.14 -2.10
N ALA A 288 9.39 -16.28 -0.96
CA ALA A 288 8.02 -15.84 -0.75
C ALA A 288 7.86 -14.32 -0.66
N ARG A 289 8.95 -13.59 -0.36
CA ARG A 289 8.97 -12.12 -0.39
C ARG A 289 8.87 -11.62 -1.83
N ALA A 290 7.86 -10.79 -2.09
CA ALA A 290 7.78 -10.00 -3.31
C ALA A 290 8.13 -8.53 -3.01
N GLY A 291 8.87 -7.92 -3.94
CA GLY A 291 9.36 -6.55 -3.80
C GLY A 291 10.48 -6.38 -2.78
N ARG A 292 10.73 -5.12 -2.41
CA ARG A 292 11.85 -4.70 -1.56
C ARG A 292 11.54 -4.91 -0.06
N PRO A 293 12.52 -5.31 0.76
CA PRO A 293 12.37 -5.41 2.22
C PRO A 293 11.91 -4.09 2.86
N VAL A 294 11.12 -4.17 3.93
CA VAL A 294 10.57 -3.00 4.65
C VAL A 294 11.70 -2.07 5.11
N ARG A 295 12.79 -2.62 5.66
CA ARG A 295 13.93 -1.81 6.15
C ARG A 295 14.63 -1.03 5.03
N GLU A 296 14.71 -1.57 3.83
CA GLU A 296 15.27 -0.84 2.69
C GLU A 296 14.35 0.28 2.20
N GLN A 297 13.03 0.04 2.23
CA GLN A 297 12.06 1.08 1.90
C GLN A 297 12.14 2.22 2.92
N LEU A 298 12.21 1.91 4.22
CA LEU A 298 12.35 2.90 5.29
C LEU A 298 13.55 3.83 5.08
N ALA A 299 14.70 3.25 4.71
CA ALA A 299 15.96 3.96 4.49
C ALA A 299 15.97 4.84 3.23
N ALA A 300 15.12 4.51 2.24
CA ALA A 300 15.07 5.21 0.97
C ALA A 300 14.12 6.42 0.94
N ARG A 301 13.37 6.68 2.02
CA ARG A 301 12.35 7.74 2.04
C ARG A 301 12.95 9.15 2.11
N GLU A 302 12.29 10.08 1.46
CA GLU A 302 12.60 11.51 1.52
C GLU A 302 11.88 12.20 2.68
N HIS A 303 12.56 13.16 3.31
CA HIS A 303 11.96 13.98 4.34
C HIS A 303 11.01 15.03 3.75
N LEU A 304 9.79 15.07 4.29
CA LEU A 304 8.75 15.99 3.90
C LEU A 304 8.64 17.14 4.91
N ALA A 305 8.63 18.38 4.41
CA ALA A 305 8.34 19.54 5.24
C ALA A 305 6.86 19.59 5.62
N TYR A 306 6.55 20.03 6.84
CA TYR A 306 5.17 20.03 7.36
C TYR A 306 4.20 20.86 6.52
N GLY A 307 4.60 22.04 6.02
CA GLY A 307 3.77 22.84 5.12
C GLY A 307 3.42 22.11 3.81
N ARG A 308 4.38 21.33 3.26
CA ARG A 308 4.16 20.51 2.05
C ARG A 308 3.20 19.34 2.36
N TYR A 309 3.34 18.70 3.53
CA TYR A 309 2.40 17.68 4.01
C TYR A 309 0.97 18.24 4.14
N LEU A 310 0.79 19.38 4.80
CA LEU A 310 -0.52 19.98 4.97
C LEU A 310 -1.17 20.34 3.63
N ARG A 311 -0.39 20.87 2.68
CA ARG A 311 -0.86 21.11 1.30
C ARG A 311 -1.29 19.82 0.61
N TRP A 312 -0.48 18.76 0.68
CA TRP A 312 -0.81 17.45 0.08
C TRP A 312 -2.08 16.82 0.65
N ARG A 313 -2.36 17.04 1.95
CA ARG A 313 -3.56 16.53 2.61
C ARG A 313 -4.78 17.44 2.45
N GLY A 314 -4.64 18.59 1.79
CA GLY A 314 -5.70 19.59 1.65
C GLY A 314 -6.11 20.21 2.99
N LEU A 315 -5.16 20.30 3.93
CA LEU A 315 -5.34 20.90 5.26
C LEU A 315 -4.95 22.38 5.30
N LEU A 316 -4.33 22.86 4.22
CA LEU A 316 -4.13 24.28 3.95
C LEU A 316 -4.87 24.64 2.67
N GLU A 317 -5.65 25.72 2.75
CA GLU A 317 -6.21 26.36 1.57
C GLU A 317 -5.11 27.17 0.90
N VAL A 318 -4.78 26.81 -0.35
CA VAL A 318 -3.72 27.45 -1.12
C VAL A 318 -4.31 27.92 -2.44
N GLN A 319 -4.07 29.20 -2.78
CA GLN A 319 -4.44 29.73 -4.09
C GLN A 319 -3.69 28.97 -5.19
N GLY A 320 -4.44 28.24 -6.01
CA GLY A 320 -3.90 27.55 -7.19
C GLY A 320 -3.60 28.51 -8.36
N PRO A 321 -2.92 28.03 -9.41
CA PRO A 321 -2.71 28.82 -10.62
C PRO A 321 -4.06 29.15 -11.28
N ALA A 322 -4.09 30.24 -12.06
CA ALA A 322 -5.26 30.64 -12.85
C ALA A 322 -5.46 29.71 -14.07
N ARG A 323 -5.70 28.42 -13.81
CA ARG A 323 -6.01 27.38 -14.79
C ARG A 323 -7.37 26.76 -14.48
N PRO A 324 -8.17 26.42 -15.50
CA PRO A 324 -9.33 25.58 -15.30
C PRO A 324 -8.93 24.25 -14.64
N ALA A 325 -9.82 23.71 -13.82
CA ALA A 325 -9.66 22.36 -13.30
C ALA A 325 -9.56 21.35 -14.46
N ALA A 326 -8.79 20.28 -14.26
CA ALA A 326 -8.79 19.16 -15.20
C ALA A 326 -10.22 18.61 -15.33
N PRO A 327 -10.66 18.24 -16.54
CA PRO A 327 -12.02 17.76 -16.74
C PRO A 327 -12.29 16.50 -15.91
N ALA A 328 -13.54 16.38 -15.44
CA ALA A 328 -13.99 15.19 -14.74
C ALA A 328 -13.85 13.95 -15.62
N PRO A 329 -13.26 12.85 -15.10
CA PRO A 329 -13.31 11.57 -15.79
C PRO A 329 -14.75 11.12 -16.00
N ALA A 330 -15.04 10.53 -17.16
CA ALA A 330 -16.37 10.03 -17.46
C ALA A 330 -16.40 8.49 -17.42
N ALA A 331 -17.45 7.92 -16.83
CA ALA A 331 -17.59 6.48 -16.68
C ALA A 331 -17.56 5.70 -18.01
N PRO A 332 -18.26 6.13 -19.10
CA PRO A 332 -18.23 5.38 -20.36
C PRO A 332 -16.85 5.23 -21.01
N PRO A 333 -16.02 6.29 -21.19
CA PRO A 333 -14.67 6.11 -21.72
C PRO A 333 -13.75 5.36 -20.76
N MET A 334 -13.92 5.50 -19.44
CA MET A 334 -13.16 4.72 -18.46
C MET A 334 -13.43 3.21 -18.61
N TYR A 335 -14.70 2.82 -18.80
CA TYR A 335 -15.08 1.43 -19.03
C TYR A 335 -14.53 0.91 -20.36
N ARG A 336 -14.77 1.63 -21.47
CA ARG A 336 -14.30 1.21 -22.82
C ARG A 336 -12.78 1.13 -22.93
N ARG A 337 -12.03 1.90 -22.13
CA ARG A 337 -10.57 1.92 -22.13
C ARG A 337 -9.97 1.36 -20.84
N ALA A 338 -10.68 0.48 -20.13
CA ALA A 338 -10.22 -0.07 -18.86
C ALA A 338 -8.85 -0.77 -18.97
N ALA A 339 -8.60 -1.48 -20.08
CA ALA A 339 -7.32 -2.10 -20.41
C ALA A 339 -6.14 -1.10 -20.37
N TRP A 340 -6.28 0.02 -21.08
CA TRP A 340 -5.28 1.10 -21.07
C TRP A 340 -5.21 1.80 -19.72
N LYS A 341 -6.39 2.15 -19.16
CA LYS A 341 -6.51 2.97 -17.95
C LYS A 341 -5.93 2.29 -16.72
N TYR A 342 -6.30 1.03 -16.50
CA TYR A 342 -6.01 0.32 -15.27
C TYR A 342 -4.83 -0.64 -15.44
N ARG A 343 -4.75 -1.39 -16.55
CA ARG A 343 -3.70 -2.40 -16.76
C ARG A 343 -2.47 -1.89 -17.51
N LEU A 344 -2.51 -0.65 -18.00
CA LEU A 344 -1.49 -0.06 -18.87
C LEU A 344 -1.16 -0.93 -20.09
N GLU A 345 -2.20 -1.46 -20.74
CA GLU A 345 -2.04 -2.32 -21.91
C GLU A 345 -1.88 -1.49 -23.19
N GLY A 346 -0.76 -1.68 -23.88
CA GLY A 346 -0.50 -1.16 -25.22
C GLY A 346 -0.95 -2.13 -26.32
N ALA A 347 -1.01 -1.65 -27.56
CA ALA A 347 -1.32 -2.48 -28.74
C ALA A 347 -0.02 -2.93 -29.42
N HIS A 348 0.22 -4.24 -29.47
CA HIS A 348 1.36 -4.87 -30.13
C HIS A 348 1.03 -5.21 -31.59
N CYS A 349 1.82 -4.68 -32.53
CA CYS A 349 1.68 -4.94 -33.96
C CYS A 349 2.34 -6.28 -34.34
N GLY A 350 1.57 -7.20 -34.93
CA GLY A 350 2.11 -8.47 -35.44
C GLY A 350 3.05 -8.33 -36.64
N SER A 351 2.90 -7.26 -37.42
CA SER A 351 3.64 -7.04 -38.68
C SER A 351 5.04 -6.46 -38.46
N CYS A 352 5.21 -5.52 -37.54
CA CYS A 352 6.50 -4.86 -37.29
C CYS A 352 7.02 -4.97 -35.85
N GLY A 353 6.28 -5.62 -34.93
CA GLY A 353 6.63 -5.67 -33.51
C GLY A 353 6.49 -4.33 -32.78
N GLY A 354 5.86 -3.33 -33.41
CA GLY A 354 5.69 -2.00 -32.83
C GLY A 354 4.63 -1.96 -31.73
N ILE A 355 4.90 -1.27 -30.63
CA ILE A 355 3.93 -0.99 -29.55
C ILE A 355 3.33 0.40 -29.71
N THR A 356 2.00 0.47 -29.76
CA THR A 356 1.23 1.71 -29.85
C THR A 356 0.56 2.07 -28.52
N THR A 357 0.79 3.31 -28.08
CA THR A 357 0.35 3.88 -26.80
C THR A 357 -0.15 5.32 -27.03
N PRO A 358 -1.39 5.66 -26.64
CA PRO A 358 -2.47 4.77 -26.19
C PRO A 358 -2.85 3.73 -27.25
N PRO A 359 -3.42 2.56 -26.86
CA PRO A 359 -3.75 1.51 -27.81
C PRO A 359 -4.79 1.99 -28.84
N GLY A 360 -4.57 1.61 -30.09
CA GLY A 360 -5.42 1.90 -31.24
C GLY A 360 -5.33 0.78 -32.28
N LYS A 361 -6.21 0.84 -33.29
CA LYS A 361 -6.26 -0.17 -34.36
C LYS A 361 -5.09 -0.07 -35.34
N ALA A 362 -4.64 1.15 -35.63
CA ALA A 362 -3.51 1.42 -36.51
C ALA A 362 -2.21 1.46 -35.71
N CYS A 363 -1.19 0.76 -36.20
CA CYS A 363 0.15 0.79 -35.63
C CYS A 363 0.79 2.17 -35.85
N ALA A 364 1.27 2.80 -34.77
CA ALA A 364 1.96 4.08 -34.84
C ALA A 364 3.31 4.03 -35.61
N ALA A 365 3.89 2.84 -35.80
CA ALA A 365 5.18 2.66 -36.46
C ALA A 365 5.07 2.37 -37.96
N CYS A 366 4.20 1.44 -38.37
CA CYS A 366 4.09 1.00 -39.76
C CYS A 366 2.73 1.30 -40.43
N GLY A 367 1.74 1.79 -39.68
CA GLY A 367 0.41 2.08 -40.20
C GLY A 367 -0.49 0.87 -40.41
N ASP A 368 0.01 -0.35 -40.18
CA ASP A 368 -0.79 -1.58 -40.31
C ASP A 368 -2.00 -1.55 -39.37
N VAL A 369 -3.16 -1.99 -39.87
CA VAL A 369 -4.44 -1.89 -39.17
C VAL A 369 -4.91 -3.27 -38.78
N ALA A 370 -4.87 -3.57 -37.47
CA ALA A 370 -5.44 -4.79 -36.93
C ALA A 370 -6.89 -4.55 -36.48
N GLU A 371 -7.77 -5.49 -36.79
CA GLU A 371 -9.15 -5.46 -36.27
C GLU A 371 -9.16 -5.62 -34.74
N GLN A 372 -8.30 -6.53 -34.23
CA GLN A 372 -8.06 -6.78 -32.81
C GLN A 372 -6.55 -6.88 -32.57
N PRO A 373 -5.87 -5.78 -32.19
CA PRO A 373 -4.45 -5.83 -31.89
C PRO A 373 -4.20 -6.68 -30.64
N ARG A 374 -3.14 -7.49 -30.65
CA ARG A 374 -2.67 -8.18 -29.45
C ARG A 374 -2.30 -7.15 -28.39
N THR A 375 -2.73 -7.36 -27.14
CA THR A 375 -2.36 -6.48 -26.03
C THR A 375 -1.03 -6.89 -25.41
N VAL A 376 -0.32 -5.90 -24.87
CA VAL A 376 0.90 -6.12 -24.09
C VAL A 376 0.90 -5.24 -22.87
N SER A 377 1.20 -5.82 -21.71
CA SER A 377 1.26 -5.07 -20.44
C SER A 377 2.54 -4.26 -20.36
N LEU A 378 2.40 -2.96 -20.13
CA LEU A 378 3.54 -2.05 -19.93
C LEU A 378 3.79 -1.75 -18.46
N ARG A 379 2.88 -2.15 -17.57
CA ARG A 379 2.89 -1.70 -16.17
C ARG A 379 4.17 -2.09 -15.42
N ASP A 380 4.70 -3.27 -15.70
CA ASP A 380 5.86 -3.84 -15.00
C ASP A 380 7.17 -3.66 -15.78
N GLN A 381 7.12 -2.92 -16.89
CA GLN A 381 8.24 -2.76 -17.80
C GLN A 381 9.10 -1.54 -17.43
N VAL A 382 10.39 -1.62 -17.74
CA VAL A 382 11.32 -0.51 -17.54
C VAL A 382 11.08 0.53 -18.64
N ALA A 383 11.04 1.81 -18.26
CA ALA A 383 10.91 2.94 -19.17
C ALA A 383 12.16 3.82 -19.09
N THR A 384 12.62 4.32 -20.23
CA THR A 384 13.77 5.24 -20.31
C THR A 384 13.29 6.62 -20.73
N VAL A 385 13.59 7.65 -19.92
CA VAL A 385 13.18 9.02 -20.22
C VAL A 385 13.85 9.53 -21.49
N VAL A 386 13.05 10.00 -22.46
CA VAL A 386 13.53 10.62 -23.71
C VAL A 386 13.40 12.14 -23.70
N SER A 387 12.42 12.68 -22.97
CA SER A 387 12.30 14.12 -22.77
C SER A 387 11.59 14.43 -21.46
N VAL A 388 11.90 15.59 -20.87
CA VAL A 388 11.27 16.07 -19.63
C VAL A 388 10.79 17.50 -19.82
N THR A 389 9.60 17.80 -19.31
CA THR A 389 9.02 19.14 -19.21
C THR A 389 8.64 19.41 -17.77
N ARG A 390 9.11 20.53 -17.22
CA ARG A 390 8.77 20.96 -15.86
C ARG A 390 7.60 21.95 -15.93
N ASP A 391 6.47 21.57 -15.34
CA ASP A 391 5.28 22.42 -15.26
C ASP A 391 5.17 23.07 -13.88
N ARG A 392 5.31 24.39 -13.85
CA ARG A 392 5.16 25.25 -12.65
C ARG A 392 3.76 25.86 -12.53
N LEU A 393 2.88 25.58 -13.49
CA LEU A 393 1.49 26.02 -13.51
C LEU A 393 0.54 24.83 -13.27
N THR A 394 1.03 23.78 -12.61
CA THR A 394 0.26 22.59 -12.28
C THR A 394 -0.87 22.91 -11.29
N THR A 395 -2.04 22.31 -11.51
CA THR A 395 -3.17 22.36 -10.56
C THR A 395 -3.04 21.30 -9.46
N MET A 396 -2.01 20.46 -9.51
CA MET A 396 -1.71 19.50 -8.44
C MET A 396 -1.24 20.25 -7.18
N PRO A 397 -1.33 19.64 -5.98
CA PRO A 397 -0.89 20.26 -4.72
C PRO A 397 0.64 20.31 -4.58
N GLU A 398 1.33 20.66 -5.66
CA GLU A 398 2.77 20.84 -5.78
C GLU A 398 3.14 22.18 -6.41
N ALA A 399 4.35 22.65 -6.14
CA ALA A 399 4.85 23.89 -6.78
C ALA A 399 5.34 23.63 -8.22
N GLU A 400 5.87 22.44 -8.46
CA GLU A 400 6.40 22.02 -9.76
C GLU A 400 6.15 20.51 -9.92
N VAL A 401 5.76 20.08 -11.11
CA VAL A 401 5.72 18.66 -11.49
C VAL A 401 6.50 18.45 -12.77
N ALA A 402 7.01 17.24 -12.97
CA ALA A 402 7.63 16.86 -14.23
C ALA A 402 6.68 15.98 -15.05
N ILE A 403 6.55 16.31 -16.33
CA ILE A 403 5.94 15.47 -17.35
C ILE A 403 7.09 14.88 -18.16
N VAL A 404 7.17 13.56 -18.21
CA VAL A 404 8.18 12.84 -18.96
C VAL A 404 7.54 12.16 -20.16
N VAL A 405 8.29 12.12 -21.24
CA VAL A 405 8.07 11.16 -22.32
C VAL A 405 9.14 10.10 -22.13
N ALA A 406 8.73 8.84 -22.09
CA ALA A 406 9.64 7.71 -21.89
C ALA A 406 9.33 6.59 -22.88
N ASP A 407 10.37 5.91 -23.36
CA ASP A 407 10.22 4.72 -24.18
C ASP A 407 10.20 3.49 -23.25
N VAL A 408 9.11 2.71 -23.32
CA VAL A 408 8.94 1.51 -22.49
C VAL A 408 9.57 0.32 -23.20
N ALA A 409 10.58 -0.27 -22.58
CA ALA A 409 11.26 -1.44 -23.09
C ALA A 409 10.39 -2.68 -22.89
N VAL A 410 9.99 -3.32 -23.99
CA VAL A 410 9.38 -4.65 -24.00
C VAL A 410 10.18 -5.52 -24.94
N GLU A 411 10.56 -6.71 -24.46
CA GLU A 411 11.42 -7.64 -25.20
C GLU A 411 10.90 -7.92 -26.61
N GLY A 412 11.80 -7.87 -27.61
CA GLY A 412 11.47 -8.13 -29.02
C GLY A 412 10.60 -7.08 -29.70
N SER A 413 10.28 -5.97 -29.03
CA SER A 413 9.40 -4.93 -29.56
C SER A 413 10.11 -3.59 -29.77
N ARG A 414 9.49 -2.69 -30.55
CA ARG A 414 9.96 -1.31 -30.76
C ARG A 414 8.83 -0.34 -30.44
N GLY A 415 9.13 0.86 -29.91
CA GLY A 415 8.12 1.87 -29.58
C GLY A 415 7.67 1.81 -28.12
N GLY A 416 6.36 1.93 -27.85
CA GLY A 416 5.84 1.96 -26.47
C GLY A 416 6.01 3.31 -25.77
N ARG A 417 6.08 4.40 -26.53
CA ARG A 417 6.30 5.75 -26.00
C ARG A 417 5.15 6.20 -25.11
N LEU A 418 5.43 6.45 -23.85
CA LEU A 418 4.47 6.88 -22.84
C LEU A 418 4.75 8.31 -22.41
N THR A 419 3.74 9.17 -22.45
CA THR A 419 3.77 10.46 -21.77
C THR A 419 3.09 10.31 -20.41
N ALA A 420 3.82 10.58 -19.32
CA ALA A 420 3.31 10.45 -17.97
C ALA A 420 3.88 11.53 -17.04
N TYR A 421 3.21 11.79 -15.93
CA TYR A 421 3.82 12.54 -14.84
C TYR A 421 4.89 11.68 -14.16
N ALA A 422 6.00 12.29 -13.79
CA ALA A 422 6.96 11.68 -12.89
C ALA A 422 6.50 11.83 -11.42
N THR A 423 6.89 10.89 -10.57
CA THR A 423 6.60 10.90 -9.12
C THR A 423 7.74 10.24 -8.34
N ASP A 424 7.72 10.34 -7.01
CA ASP A 424 8.76 9.83 -6.09
C ASP A 424 10.18 10.33 -6.39
N VAL A 425 10.28 11.53 -6.96
CA VAL A 425 11.54 12.21 -7.26
C VAL A 425 11.29 13.71 -7.43
N ALA A 426 12.24 14.54 -6.99
CA ALA A 426 12.19 15.96 -7.28
C ALA A 426 12.21 16.20 -8.81
N PRO A 427 11.31 17.05 -9.36
CA PRO A 427 11.30 17.37 -10.81
C PRO A 427 12.66 17.88 -11.33
N GLY A 428 13.41 18.54 -10.44
CA GLY A 428 14.78 19.02 -10.64
C GLY A 428 15.81 17.94 -10.96
N ALA A 429 15.61 16.72 -10.47
CA ALA A 429 16.58 15.63 -10.52
C ALA A 429 16.39 14.70 -11.73
N ILE A 430 15.28 14.83 -12.46
CA ILE A 430 14.99 13.99 -13.62
C ILE A 430 15.86 14.40 -14.81
N THR A 431 16.49 13.40 -15.43
CA THR A 431 17.37 13.57 -16.59
C THR A 431 16.94 12.66 -17.74
N VAL A 432 17.26 13.05 -18.97
CA VAL A 432 17.13 12.17 -20.14
C VAL A 432 18.04 10.95 -19.95
N GLY A 433 17.55 9.77 -20.28
CA GLY A 433 18.21 8.49 -20.04
C GLY A 433 17.93 7.87 -18.67
N MET A 434 17.27 8.59 -17.75
CA MET A 434 16.89 8.03 -16.45
C MET A 434 15.94 6.83 -16.63
N THR A 435 16.23 5.74 -15.92
CA THR A 435 15.37 4.56 -15.84
C THR A 435 14.24 4.79 -14.86
N MET A 436 13.03 4.48 -15.29
CA MET A 436 11.80 4.63 -14.52
C MET A 436 10.93 3.37 -14.66
N ARG A 437 9.98 3.19 -13.75
CA ARG A 437 8.96 2.13 -13.83
C ARG A 437 7.58 2.75 -13.65
N PRO A 438 6.55 2.25 -14.36
CA PRO A 438 5.19 2.70 -14.12
C PRO A 438 4.73 2.39 -12.70
N THR A 439 4.05 3.34 -12.08
CA THR A 439 3.43 3.21 -10.76
C THR A 439 2.01 3.73 -10.77
N PHE A 440 1.10 3.02 -10.10
CA PHE A 440 -0.32 3.32 -10.12
C PHE A 440 -0.63 4.46 -9.14
N ARG A 441 -1.31 5.50 -9.62
CA ARG A 441 -1.54 6.75 -8.88
C ARG A 441 -2.93 7.31 -9.13
N ARG A 442 -3.40 8.15 -8.21
CA ARG A 442 -4.57 9.02 -8.36
C ARG A 442 -4.11 10.36 -8.91
N LEU A 443 -4.28 10.57 -10.22
CA LEU A 443 -3.73 11.76 -10.88
C LEU A 443 -4.40 13.07 -10.44
N TRP A 444 -5.73 13.10 -10.41
CA TRP A 444 -6.54 14.22 -9.94
C TRP A 444 -7.94 13.77 -9.56
N SER A 445 -8.70 14.67 -8.93
CA SER A 445 -10.12 14.47 -8.62
C SER A 445 -10.91 15.69 -9.07
N THR A 446 -11.97 15.48 -9.83
CA THR A 446 -12.88 16.55 -10.28
C THR A 446 -14.30 16.01 -10.16
N ASP A 447 -15.24 16.81 -9.64
CA ASP A 447 -16.64 16.43 -9.42
C ASP A 447 -16.80 15.13 -8.63
N ALA A 448 -15.96 14.94 -7.59
CA ALA A 448 -15.87 13.71 -6.77
C ALA A 448 -15.45 12.44 -7.54
N ILE A 449 -14.99 12.56 -8.79
CA ILE A 449 -14.49 11.43 -9.58
C ILE A 449 -12.96 11.40 -9.55
N HIS A 450 -12.40 10.32 -9.01
CA HIS A 450 -10.96 10.09 -8.91
C HIS A 450 -10.41 9.51 -10.22
N ASN A 451 -9.44 10.21 -10.81
CA ASN A 451 -8.76 9.74 -12.01
C ASN A 451 -7.54 8.88 -11.67
N TYR A 452 -7.74 7.57 -11.54
CA TYR A 452 -6.62 6.63 -11.42
C TYR A 452 -5.97 6.34 -12.77
N PHE A 453 -4.63 6.39 -12.81
CA PHE A 453 -3.81 6.04 -13.97
C PHE A 453 -2.33 5.86 -13.54
N TRP A 454 -1.46 5.55 -14.49
CA TRP A 454 -0.04 5.29 -14.23
C TRP A 454 0.81 6.56 -14.36
N LYS A 455 1.69 6.78 -13.38
CA LYS A 455 2.83 7.72 -13.43
C LYS A 455 4.13 6.93 -13.60
N LEU A 456 5.25 7.63 -13.74
CA LEU A 456 6.58 7.02 -13.77
C LEU A 456 7.37 7.43 -12.52
N ARG A 457 7.96 6.46 -11.83
CA ARG A 457 8.89 6.71 -10.71
C ARG A 457 10.29 6.20 -11.05
N PRO A 458 11.38 6.76 -10.48
CA PRO A 458 12.71 6.23 -10.71
C PRO A 458 12.79 4.73 -10.39
N TRP A 459 13.53 4.02 -11.21
CA TRP A 459 13.75 2.59 -11.06
C TRP A 459 15.24 2.30 -10.99
N LYS A 460 15.64 1.52 -9.99
CA LYS A 460 16.96 0.91 -9.90
C LYS A 460 16.73 -0.60 -9.86
N ALA A 461 17.38 -1.33 -10.75
CA ALA A 461 17.38 -2.78 -10.69
C ALA A 461 17.93 -3.22 -9.34
N THR A 462 17.21 -4.12 -8.69
CA THR A 462 17.67 -4.87 -7.53
C THR A 462 18.27 -6.20 -8.00
N ASN A 463 19.09 -6.85 -7.17
CA ASN A 463 19.73 -8.12 -7.54
C ASN A 463 18.75 -9.26 -7.85
N ASP A 464 17.45 -9.07 -7.56
CA ASP A 464 16.37 -10.06 -7.69
C ASP A 464 15.43 -9.77 -8.90
N ASP A 465 15.73 -8.76 -9.74
CA ASP A 465 14.90 -8.34 -10.90
C ASP A 465 15.25 -9.02 -12.23
#